data_AF-A0AAE7TFH8-F1
#
_entry.id   AF-A0AAE7TFH8-F1
#
_cell.length_a   1.000
_cell.length_b   1.000
_cell.length_c   1.000
_cell.angle_alpha   90.00
_cell.angle_beta   90.00
_cell.angle_gamma   90.00
#
_symmetry.space_group_name_H-M   'P 1'
#
loop_
_entity.id
_entity.type
_entity.pdbx_description
1 polymer ?
#
loop_
_entity_poly.entity_id
_entity_poly.type
_entity_poly.pdbx_seq_one_letter_code
_entity_poly.pdbx_strand_id
1 'polypeptide(L)'
;MRCAECRKWLRSAARKLARDLELSCPDCECEHHCVGEGSPGVIEDGEILYRMFVDPVDVDENGRLARAAFSKAYEDGLSIVRERANDAEVEALAIDILSTKPGQRTKKVLAIFRFPCVSVRRETISYNGAHVRAFCVYDQTVPRIFHQDLAPVPTHGIVLARRMYKAPVTARQFENDCNLALHRLVAAERIEVTNFRDGLIARLNERSAAGEFVRAA
;
A
#
# COMPACT_ATOMS: atom_id res chain seq x y z
N MET A 1 -17.00 19.51 7.47
CA MET A 1 -16.87 19.58 6.00
C MET A 1 -15.66 18.79 5.46
N ARG A 2 -14.44 18.91 6.04
CA ARG A 2 -13.23 18.26 5.50
C ARG A 2 -13.26 16.73 5.37
N CYS A 3 -13.87 16.01 6.33
CA CYS A 3 -13.97 14.54 6.25
C CYS A 3 -14.71 14.03 4.99
N ALA A 4 -15.78 14.70 4.55
CA ALA A 4 -16.51 14.29 3.35
C ALA A 4 -15.68 14.51 2.07
N GLU A 5 -14.88 15.57 2.03
CA GLU A 5 -13.96 15.85 0.93
C GLU A 5 -12.80 14.86 0.89
N CYS A 6 -12.18 14.57 2.03
CA CYS A 6 -11.16 13.53 2.16
C CYS A 6 -11.66 12.16 1.65
N ARG A 7 -12.88 11.77 2.06
CA ARG A 7 -13.53 10.54 1.59
C ARG A 7 -13.73 10.54 0.07
N LYS A 8 -14.13 11.68 -0.51
CA LYS A 8 -14.33 11.80 -1.95
C LYS A 8 -13.02 11.55 -2.72
N TRP A 9 -11.92 12.15 -2.28
CA TRP A 9 -10.63 11.96 -2.92
C TRP A 9 -10.13 10.53 -2.79
N LEU A 10 -10.15 9.95 -1.58
CA LEU A 10 -9.61 8.62 -1.31
C LEU A 10 -10.48 7.47 -1.84
N ARG A 11 -11.72 7.74 -2.25
CA ARG A 11 -12.54 6.81 -3.05
C ARG A 11 -12.23 6.84 -4.54
N SER A 12 -11.54 7.87 -5.04
CA SER A 12 -11.25 7.97 -6.46
C SER A 12 -10.13 7.01 -6.85
N ALA A 13 -10.32 6.23 -7.92
CA ALA A 13 -9.27 5.40 -8.51
C ALA A 13 -8.29 6.21 -9.38
N ALA A 14 -7.98 7.45 -8.96
CA ALA A 14 -7.19 8.38 -9.76
C ALA A 14 -5.71 7.99 -9.72
N ARG A 15 -5.10 7.79 -10.91
CA ARG A 15 -3.65 7.51 -11.06
C ARG A 15 -2.72 8.58 -10.48
N LYS A 16 -3.25 9.76 -10.13
CA LYS A 16 -2.51 10.90 -9.58
C LYS A 16 -2.98 11.28 -8.18
N LEU A 17 -3.59 10.33 -7.46
CA LEU A 17 -4.17 10.56 -6.13
C LEU A 17 -3.20 11.26 -5.18
N ALA A 18 -1.94 10.81 -5.07
CA ALA A 18 -0.95 11.44 -4.18
C ALA A 18 -0.76 12.94 -4.46
N ARG A 19 -0.80 13.34 -5.73
CA ARG A 19 -0.66 14.74 -6.14
C ARG A 19 -1.93 15.52 -5.86
N ASP A 20 -3.04 14.99 -6.31
CA ASP A 20 -4.32 15.68 -6.28
C ASP A 20 -4.80 15.83 -4.83
N LEU A 21 -4.55 14.83 -3.99
CA LEU A 21 -4.82 14.88 -2.55
C LEU A 21 -3.92 15.90 -1.84
N GLU A 22 -2.60 15.95 -2.09
CA GLU A 22 -1.75 16.97 -1.45
C GLU A 22 -2.12 18.40 -1.89
N LEU A 23 -2.61 18.58 -3.14
CA LEU A 23 -3.07 19.89 -3.62
C LEU A 23 -4.39 20.34 -2.99
N SER A 24 -5.32 19.41 -2.75
CA SER A 24 -6.64 19.73 -2.19
C SER A 24 -6.69 19.67 -0.67
N CYS A 25 -5.92 18.75 -0.08
CA CYS A 25 -5.88 18.43 1.34
C CYS A 25 -4.41 18.29 1.80
N PRO A 26 -3.66 19.41 1.89
CA PRO A 26 -2.22 19.40 2.17
C PRO A 26 -1.89 18.88 3.57
N ASP A 27 -0.60 18.61 3.79
CA ASP A 27 -0.05 18.31 5.13
C ASP A 27 -0.71 17.10 5.81
N CYS A 28 -1.12 16.11 5.02
CA CYS A 28 -1.81 14.92 5.51
C CYS A 28 -3.10 15.21 6.31
N GLU A 29 -3.78 16.34 6.10
CA GLU A 29 -4.91 16.72 6.97
C GLU A 29 -6.00 15.63 7.08
N CYS A 30 -6.18 14.84 6.01
CA CYS A 30 -7.14 13.75 5.94
C CYS A 30 -6.80 12.53 6.82
N GLU A 31 -5.57 12.40 7.35
CA GLU A 31 -5.22 11.28 8.24
C GLU A 31 -5.96 11.34 9.58
N HIS A 32 -6.40 12.53 9.99
CA HIS A 32 -7.17 12.71 11.22
C HIS A 32 -8.63 12.26 11.10
N HIS A 33 -9.01 11.68 9.95
CA HIS A 33 -10.37 11.30 9.65
C HIS A 33 -10.41 9.85 9.16
N CYS A 34 -11.42 9.10 9.61
CA CYS A 34 -11.74 7.79 9.05
C CYS A 34 -12.36 7.99 7.66
N VAL A 35 -11.57 7.66 6.63
CA VAL A 35 -11.90 7.89 5.22
C VAL A 35 -12.39 6.63 4.50
N GLY A 36 -12.09 5.44 5.02
CA GLY A 36 -12.68 4.18 4.57
C GLY A 36 -14.10 3.99 5.10
N GLU A 37 -15.07 3.71 4.23
CA GLU A 37 -16.41 3.35 4.68
C GLU A 37 -16.43 1.91 5.20
N GLY A 38 -16.76 1.73 6.48
CA GLY A 38 -16.66 0.44 7.15
C GLY A 38 -15.25 0.12 7.68
N SER A 39 -14.29 1.03 7.54
CA SER A 39 -12.99 0.93 8.20
C SER A 39 -13.15 1.01 9.73
N PRO A 40 -12.31 0.34 10.53
CA PRO A 40 -12.39 0.36 11.99
C PRO A 40 -11.86 1.67 12.60
N GLY A 41 -11.52 2.67 11.78
CA GLY A 41 -11.04 3.97 12.21
C GLY A 41 -9.73 4.36 11.54
N VAL A 42 -9.22 5.54 11.92
CA VAL A 42 -7.88 6.02 11.54
C VAL A 42 -6.82 4.97 11.88
N ILE A 43 -5.73 4.96 11.12
CA ILE A 43 -4.55 4.14 11.44
C ILE A 43 -3.74 4.89 12.50
N GLU A 44 -3.65 4.34 13.71
CA GLU A 44 -2.92 4.94 14.82
C GLU A 44 -1.41 4.75 14.70
N ASP A 45 -0.62 5.65 15.31
CA ASP A 45 0.85 5.59 15.27
C ASP A 45 1.42 4.24 15.75
N GLY A 46 0.80 3.68 16.78
CA GLY A 46 1.20 2.40 17.38
C GLY A 46 0.77 1.17 16.59
N GLU A 47 -0.02 1.31 15.52
CA GLU A 47 -0.44 0.17 14.73
C GLU A 47 0.71 -0.41 13.92
N ILE A 48 0.75 -1.74 13.88
CA ILE A 48 1.63 -2.49 13.01
C ILE A 48 0.95 -2.66 11.65
N LEU A 49 1.75 -2.45 10.60
CA LEU A 49 1.34 -2.53 9.21
C LEU A 49 2.16 -3.62 8.50
N TYR A 50 1.52 -4.26 7.54
CA TYR A 50 2.10 -5.27 6.68
C TYR A 50 2.06 -4.84 5.21
N ARG A 51 3.14 -5.08 4.47
CA ARG A 51 3.20 -4.98 3.01
C ARG A 51 3.64 -6.30 2.41
N MET A 52 2.82 -6.87 1.54
CA MET A 52 3.16 -8.10 0.82
C MET A 52 4.06 -7.80 -0.39
N PHE A 53 5.21 -8.43 -0.49
CA PHE A 53 6.14 -8.23 -1.60
C PHE A 53 5.91 -9.26 -2.71
N VAL A 54 5.66 -8.85 -3.95
CA VAL A 54 5.02 -9.69 -4.98
C VAL A 54 5.85 -9.83 -6.25
N ASP A 55 6.14 -11.05 -6.70
CA ASP A 55 6.68 -11.34 -8.03
C ASP A 55 5.54 -11.47 -9.06
N PRO A 56 5.67 -10.92 -10.28
CA PRO A 56 6.80 -10.12 -10.82
C PRO A 56 6.69 -8.61 -10.60
N VAL A 57 5.73 -8.14 -9.80
CA VAL A 57 5.37 -6.71 -9.73
C VAL A 57 6.44 -5.88 -9.03
N ASP A 58 6.97 -6.40 -7.94
CA ASP A 58 7.86 -5.69 -7.04
C ASP A 58 9.33 -6.15 -7.21
N VAL A 59 9.62 -7.10 -8.08
CA VAL A 59 10.99 -7.64 -8.29
C VAL A 59 11.64 -7.14 -9.57
N ASP A 60 12.97 -7.03 -9.56
CA ASP A 60 13.78 -6.84 -10.75
C ASP A 60 14.06 -8.18 -11.45
N GLU A 61 14.77 -8.13 -12.59
CA GLU A 61 15.14 -9.31 -13.39
C GLU A 61 15.98 -10.33 -12.62
N ASN A 62 16.63 -9.91 -11.52
CA ASN A 62 17.44 -10.76 -10.66
C ASN A 62 16.68 -11.27 -9.42
N GLY A 63 15.37 -11.03 -9.35
CA GLY A 63 14.52 -11.42 -8.21
C GLY A 63 14.73 -10.57 -6.95
N ARG A 64 15.39 -9.41 -7.05
CA ARG A 64 15.60 -8.47 -5.93
C ARG A 64 14.47 -7.45 -5.90
N LEU A 65 14.25 -6.82 -4.74
CA LEU A 65 13.31 -5.71 -4.59
C LEU A 65 13.62 -4.60 -5.60
N ALA A 66 12.73 -4.42 -6.57
CA ALA A 66 12.84 -3.39 -7.57
C ALA A 66 12.69 -2.01 -6.92
N ARG A 67 13.45 -1.04 -7.37
CA ARG A 67 13.30 0.36 -6.92
C ARG A 67 11.89 0.90 -7.16
N ALA A 68 11.22 0.40 -8.19
CA ALA A 68 9.85 0.80 -8.54
C ALA A 68 8.75 0.14 -7.69
N ALA A 69 9.08 -0.80 -6.79
CA ALA A 69 8.10 -1.47 -5.93
C ALA A 69 7.30 -0.52 -5.02
N PHE A 70 7.80 0.70 -4.83
CA PHE A 70 7.18 1.74 -4.01
C PHE A 70 6.63 2.91 -4.82
N SER A 71 6.72 2.89 -6.16
CA SER A 71 6.22 3.97 -7.02
C SER A 71 4.73 4.24 -6.79
N LYS A 72 3.98 3.21 -6.39
CA LYS A 72 2.57 3.31 -6.03
C LYS A 72 2.29 4.30 -4.90
N ALA A 73 3.21 4.49 -3.95
CA ALA A 73 3.06 5.56 -2.95
C ALA A 73 3.03 6.96 -3.60
N TYR A 74 3.71 7.16 -4.73
CA TYR A 74 3.75 8.41 -5.47
C TYR A 74 2.59 8.60 -6.48
N GLU A 75 1.89 7.52 -6.79
CA GLU A 75 0.79 7.50 -7.76
C GLU A 75 -0.59 7.47 -7.07
N ASP A 76 -1.10 6.27 -6.85
CA ASP A 76 -2.49 5.95 -6.47
C ASP A 76 -2.59 5.27 -5.09
N GLY A 77 -1.47 5.03 -4.40
CA GLY A 77 -1.42 4.50 -3.04
C GLY A 77 -0.67 3.17 -2.95
N LEU A 78 0.31 3.09 -2.04
CA LEU A 78 0.97 1.84 -1.71
C LEU A 78 0.12 1.07 -0.70
N SER A 79 -0.43 -0.07 -1.14
CA SER A 79 -1.31 -0.93 -0.35
C SER A 79 -0.62 -1.51 0.88
N ILE A 80 -1.27 -1.41 2.04
CA ILE A 80 -0.85 -1.97 3.32
C ILE A 80 -2.02 -2.72 3.99
N VAL A 81 -1.68 -3.64 4.88
CA VAL A 81 -2.64 -4.41 5.69
C VAL A 81 -2.40 -4.10 7.16
N ARG A 82 -3.45 -3.78 7.91
CA ARG A 82 -3.34 -3.53 9.35
C ARG A 82 -3.19 -4.85 10.09
N GLU A 83 -2.36 -4.91 11.14
CA GLU A 83 -2.12 -6.15 11.87
C GLU A 83 -3.38 -6.75 12.49
N ARG A 84 -4.32 -5.89 12.89
CA ARG A 84 -5.63 -6.26 13.41
C ARG A 84 -6.54 -7.01 12.43
N ALA A 85 -6.15 -7.14 11.16
CA ALA A 85 -6.90 -7.90 10.18
C ALA A 85 -7.10 -9.35 10.65
N ASN A 86 -8.26 -9.96 10.38
CA ASN A 86 -8.41 -11.40 10.56
C ASN A 86 -7.92 -12.17 9.32
N ASP A 87 -7.83 -13.49 9.41
CA ASP A 87 -7.28 -14.32 8.32
C ASP A 87 -8.10 -14.22 7.03
N ALA A 88 -9.43 -14.13 7.12
CA ALA A 88 -10.30 -13.98 5.97
C ALA A 88 -10.16 -12.60 5.27
N GLU A 89 -9.81 -11.56 6.02
CA GLU A 89 -9.48 -10.24 5.48
C GLU A 89 -8.11 -10.26 4.79
N VAL A 90 -7.11 -10.85 5.43
CA VAL A 90 -5.77 -10.98 4.82
C VAL A 90 -5.81 -11.85 3.57
N GLU A 91 -6.55 -12.97 3.61
CA GLU A 91 -6.75 -13.84 2.45
C GLU A 91 -7.38 -13.06 1.30
N ALA A 92 -8.44 -12.28 1.55
CA ALA A 92 -9.08 -11.50 0.48
C ALA A 92 -8.14 -10.47 -0.15
N LEU A 93 -7.30 -9.79 0.65
CA LEU A 93 -6.31 -8.84 0.14
C LEU A 93 -5.19 -9.56 -0.64
N ALA A 94 -4.71 -10.69 -0.14
CA ALA A 94 -3.70 -11.49 -0.81
C ALA A 94 -4.22 -12.05 -2.14
N ILE A 95 -5.47 -12.51 -2.19
CA ILE A 95 -6.11 -12.99 -3.41
C ILE A 95 -6.23 -11.86 -4.44
N ASP A 96 -6.65 -10.66 -4.05
CA ASP A 96 -6.69 -9.51 -4.96
C ASP A 96 -5.31 -9.20 -5.55
N ILE A 97 -4.29 -9.15 -4.68
CA ILE A 97 -2.90 -8.96 -5.08
C ILE A 97 -2.43 -10.05 -6.06
N LEU A 98 -2.72 -11.31 -5.77
CA LEU A 98 -2.35 -12.48 -6.57
C LEU A 98 -3.18 -12.63 -7.85
N SER A 99 -4.28 -11.88 -7.98
CA SER A 99 -5.20 -12.01 -9.11
C SER A 99 -4.59 -11.50 -10.41
N THR A 100 -4.75 -12.28 -11.48
CA THR A 100 -4.25 -11.98 -12.82
C THR A 100 -5.39 -11.97 -13.84
N LYS A 101 -5.10 -11.51 -15.06
CA LYS A 101 -5.99 -11.66 -16.22
C LYS A 101 -5.60 -12.92 -16.99
N PRO A 102 -6.47 -13.50 -17.84
CA PRO A 102 -6.12 -14.65 -18.66
C PRO A 102 -4.86 -14.39 -19.48
N GLY A 103 -3.94 -15.36 -19.51
CA GLY A 103 -2.67 -15.29 -20.24
C GLY A 103 -1.57 -14.45 -19.58
N GLN A 104 -1.80 -13.85 -18.41
CA GLN A 104 -0.75 -13.14 -17.66
C GLN A 104 0.03 -14.10 -16.75
N ARG A 105 1.30 -13.76 -16.50
CA ARG A 105 2.15 -14.51 -15.57
C ARG A 105 1.51 -14.55 -14.18
N THR A 106 1.43 -15.75 -13.59
CA THR A 106 0.98 -15.96 -12.22
C THR A 106 1.83 -15.16 -11.25
N LYS A 107 1.20 -14.60 -10.23
CA LYS A 107 1.87 -13.83 -9.20
C LYS A 107 2.21 -14.70 -8.00
N LYS A 108 3.20 -14.27 -7.22
CA LYS A 108 3.57 -14.92 -5.97
C LYS A 108 3.97 -13.88 -4.93
N VAL A 109 3.44 -13.96 -3.72
CA VAL A 109 3.98 -13.20 -2.59
C VAL A 109 5.28 -13.87 -2.15
N LEU A 110 6.39 -13.14 -2.17
CA LEU A 110 7.72 -13.64 -1.80
C LEU A 110 8.03 -13.43 -0.32
N ALA A 111 7.56 -12.32 0.24
CA ALA A 111 7.80 -11.97 1.64
C ALA A 111 6.72 -11.00 2.13
N ILE A 112 6.67 -10.81 3.44
CA ILE A 112 5.81 -9.81 4.07
C ILE A 112 6.71 -8.93 4.92
N PHE A 113 6.59 -7.63 4.74
CA PHE A 113 7.33 -6.67 5.53
C PHE A 113 6.45 -6.09 6.61
N ARG A 114 6.98 -6.06 7.83
CA ARG A 114 6.32 -5.57 9.04
C ARG A 114 6.94 -4.24 9.45
N PHE A 115 6.12 -3.24 9.74
CA PHE A 115 6.62 -1.95 10.23
C PHE A 115 5.53 -1.22 11.03
N PRO A 116 5.89 -0.44 12.06
CA PRO A 116 4.93 0.38 12.77
C PRO A 116 4.55 1.61 11.93
N CYS A 117 3.30 2.05 12.02
CA CYS A 117 2.78 3.21 11.30
C CYS A 117 3.60 4.48 11.60
N VAL A 118 3.98 4.68 12.86
CA VAL A 118 4.81 5.82 13.28
C VAL A 118 6.13 5.92 12.51
N SER A 119 6.74 4.81 12.10
CA SER A 119 7.98 4.88 11.29
C SER A 119 7.71 5.56 9.96
N VAL A 120 6.59 5.24 9.29
CA VAL A 120 6.23 5.84 8.00
C VAL A 120 5.96 7.34 8.16
N ARG A 121 5.29 7.71 9.25
CA ARG A 121 4.97 9.12 9.52
C ARG A 121 6.20 9.96 9.90
N ARG A 122 7.22 9.34 10.50
CA ARG A 122 8.47 10.00 10.87
C ARG A 122 9.47 10.09 9.74
N GLU A 123 9.28 9.37 8.63
CA GLU A 123 10.14 9.52 7.47
C GLU A 123 10.08 10.95 6.95
N THR A 124 11.27 11.55 6.82
CA THR A 124 11.45 12.89 6.28
C THR A 124 12.37 12.84 5.08
N ILE A 125 12.14 13.75 4.15
CA ILE A 125 13.03 14.00 3.02
C ILE A 125 13.49 15.45 3.08
N SER A 126 14.75 15.67 2.71
CA SER A 126 15.29 17.02 2.58
C SER A 126 14.77 17.64 1.29
N TYR A 127 14.12 18.78 1.40
CA TYR A 127 13.47 19.45 0.29
C TYR A 127 13.58 20.98 0.45
N ASN A 128 14.20 21.64 -0.53
CA ASN A 128 14.46 23.09 -0.53
C ASN A 128 15.08 23.61 0.79
N GLY A 129 15.99 22.84 1.40
CA GLY A 129 16.65 23.19 2.66
C GLY A 129 15.82 22.92 3.92
N ALA A 130 14.59 22.42 3.80
CA ALA A 130 13.74 21.99 4.91
C ALA A 130 13.65 20.46 4.99
N HIS A 131 13.47 19.93 6.20
CA HIS A 131 13.08 18.53 6.40
C HIS A 131 11.57 18.47 6.51
N VAL A 132 10.94 17.80 5.55
CA VAL A 132 9.49 17.67 5.50
C VAL A 132 9.10 16.21 5.56
N ARG A 133 7.98 15.94 6.22
CA ARG A 133 7.38 14.60 6.27
C ARG A 133 7.16 14.09 4.84
N ALA A 134 7.55 12.85 4.57
CA ALA A 134 7.53 12.29 3.23
C ALA A 134 6.20 11.61 2.88
N PHE A 135 5.52 11.01 3.86
CA PHE A 135 4.36 10.13 3.62
C PHE A 135 3.19 10.38 4.57
N CYS A 136 1.99 10.15 4.05
CA CYS A 136 0.74 10.06 4.78
C CYS A 136 0.21 8.61 4.72
N VAL A 137 -0.51 8.18 5.75
CA VAL A 137 -1.05 6.83 5.93
C VAL A 137 -2.55 6.92 6.19
N TYR A 138 -3.36 6.42 5.28
CA TYR A 138 -4.81 6.52 5.34
C TYR A 138 -5.43 5.14 5.50
N ASP A 139 -6.48 5.06 6.33
CA ASP A 139 -7.36 3.91 6.33
C ASP A 139 -8.15 3.87 5.02
N GLN A 140 -8.37 2.68 4.46
CA GLN A 140 -9.16 2.53 3.26
C GLN A 140 -9.87 1.17 3.31
N THR A 141 -10.97 1.07 2.60
CA THR A 141 -11.62 -0.22 2.38
C THR A 141 -11.52 -0.57 0.90
N VAL A 142 -11.21 -1.83 0.60
CA VAL A 142 -11.10 -2.30 -0.78
C VAL A 142 -12.15 -3.38 -1.07
N PRO A 143 -12.88 -3.29 -2.21
CA PRO A 143 -13.79 -4.34 -2.63
C PRO A 143 -13.10 -5.69 -2.81
N ARG A 144 -13.82 -6.79 -2.59
CA ARG A 144 -13.31 -8.15 -2.81
C ARG A 144 -13.49 -8.53 -4.27
N ILE A 145 -12.43 -8.99 -4.92
CA ILE A 145 -12.44 -9.17 -6.37
C ILE A 145 -13.33 -10.33 -6.87
N PHE A 146 -13.37 -11.45 -6.13
CA PHE A 146 -14.16 -12.64 -6.46
C PHE A 146 -15.47 -12.79 -5.67
N HIS A 147 -15.67 -11.97 -4.63
CA HIS A 147 -16.84 -12.04 -3.74
C HIS A 147 -17.41 -10.63 -3.52
N GLN A 148 -17.86 -10.01 -4.62
CA GLN A 148 -18.34 -8.61 -4.61
C GLN A 148 -19.65 -8.42 -3.86
N ASP A 149 -20.36 -9.51 -3.55
CA ASP A 149 -21.54 -9.58 -2.70
C ASP A 149 -21.22 -9.40 -1.21
N LEU A 150 -19.96 -9.66 -0.81
CA LEU A 150 -19.50 -9.47 0.55
C LEU A 150 -19.04 -8.02 0.79
N ALA A 151 -19.07 -7.61 2.06
CA ALA A 151 -18.57 -6.30 2.47
C ALA A 151 -17.08 -6.12 2.06
N PRO A 152 -16.67 -4.89 1.66
CA PRO A 152 -15.28 -4.54 1.42
C PRO A 152 -14.38 -4.93 2.60
N VAL A 153 -13.10 -5.20 2.34
CA VAL A 153 -12.14 -5.52 3.40
C VAL A 153 -11.87 -4.25 4.23
N PRO A 154 -12.19 -4.23 5.54
CA PRO A 154 -12.15 -3.01 6.34
C PRO A 154 -10.75 -2.65 6.86
N THR A 155 -9.82 -3.60 6.83
CA THR A 155 -8.47 -3.49 7.43
C THR A 155 -7.36 -3.19 6.42
N HIS A 156 -7.76 -2.72 5.23
CA HIS A 156 -6.85 -2.17 4.23
C HIS A 156 -6.43 -0.74 4.58
N GLY A 157 -5.33 -0.31 3.98
CA GLY A 157 -4.88 1.08 4.05
C GLY A 157 -3.93 1.37 2.92
N ILE A 158 -3.56 2.64 2.80
CA ILE A 158 -2.61 3.09 1.79
C ILE A 158 -1.60 4.07 2.38
N VAL A 159 -0.37 3.99 1.88
CA VAL A 159 0.65 5.01 2.06
C VAL A 159 0.71 5.88 0.80
N LEU A 160 0.62 7.19 0.97
CA LEU A 160 0.78 8.17 -0.11
C LEU A 160 1.95 9.11 0.17
N ALA A 161 2.76 9.38 -0.84
CA ALA A 161 3.82 10.36 -0.78
C ALA A 161 3.26 11.78 -0.87
N ARG A 162 3.78 12.67 -0.02
CA ARG A 162 3.42 14.09 -0.02
C ARG A 162 4.06 14.80 -1.19
N ARG A 163 3.34 14.98 -2.30
CA ARG A 163 3.92 15.52 -3.55
C ARG A 163 4.16 17.03 -3.49
N MET A 164 5.23 17.41 -2.81
CA MET A 164 5.58 18.81 -2.52
C MET A 164 6.64 19.43 -3.44
N TYR A 165 7.12 18.71 -4.46
CA TYR A 165 8.26 19.15 -5.28
C TYR A 165 7.95 20.41 -6.11
N LYS A 166 8.96 21.29 -6.22
CA LYS A 166 9.04 22.53 -6.97
C LYS A 166 10.45 22.62 -7.53
N ALA A 167 10.62 23.39 -8.60
CA ALA A 167 11.94 23.62 -9.18
C ALA A 167 12.94 24.11 -8.10
N PRO A 168 14.19 23.63 -8.11
CA PRO A 168 14.84 22.83 -9.17
C PRO A 168 14.62 21.31 -9.07
N VAL A 169 13.96 20.80 -8.02
CA VAL A 169 13.75 19.35 -7.84
C VAL A 169 12.75 18.83 -8.87
N THR A 170 13.14 17.80 -9.62
CA THR A 170 12.26 17.16 -10.60
C THR A 170 11.33 16.14 -9.93
N ALA A 171 10.18 15.88 -10.55
CA ALA A 171 9.25 14.83 -10.13
C ALA A 171 9.95 13.47 -9.95
N ARG A 172 10.84 13.12 -10.90
CA ARG A 172 11.59 11.86 -10.91
C ARG A 172 12.59 11.78 -9.76
N GLN A 173 13.29 12.87 -9.46
CA GLN A 173 14.21 12.91 -8.33
C GLN A 173 13.47 12.71 -7.01
N PHE A 174 12.36 13.44 -6.82
CA PHE A 174 11.52 13.29 -5.64
C PHE A 174 10.97 11.87 -5.48
N GLU A 175 10.48 11.27 -6.57
CA GLU A 175 9.99 9.88 -6.56
C GLU A 175 11.10 8.90 -6.16
N ASN A 176 12.31 9.06 -6.69
CA ASN A 176 13.47 8.25 -6.31
C ASN A 176 13.79 8.37 -4.81
N ASP A 177 13.78 9.59 -4.26
CA ASP A 177 14.07 9.83 -2.85
C ASP A 177 13.01 9.17 -1.95
N CYS A 178 11.73 9.27 -2.32
CA CYS A 178 10.64 8.59 -1.64
C CYS A 178 10.78 7.06 -1.70
N ASN A 179 11.09 6.50 -2.87
CA ASN A 179 11.29 5.06 -3.04
C ASN A 179 12.45 4.55 -2.18
N LEU A 180 13.55 5.31 -2.10
CA LEU A 180 14.68 4.98 -1.22
C LEU A 180 14.30 5.03 0.26
N ALA A 181 13.54 6.04 0.69
CA ALA A 181 13.06 6.14 2.06
C ALA A 181 12.16 4.95 2.45
N LEU A 182 11.16 4.63 1.63
CA LEU A 182 10.28 3.48 1.86
C LEU A 182 11.04 2.15 1.82
N HIS A 183 11.98 1.98 0.89
CA HIS A 183 12.79 0.77 0.83
C HIS A 183 13.56 0.56 2.14
N ARG A 184 14.17 1.60 2.72
CA ARG A 184 14.89 1.48 4.00
C ARG A 184 13.96 1.13 5.14
N LEU A 185 12.79 1.76 5.20
CA LEU A 185 11.80 1.53 6.24
C LEU A 185 11.21 0.12 6.19
N VAL A 186 10.78 -0.31 5.00
CA VAL A 186 10.06 -1.56 4.81
C VAL A 186 11.00 -2.76 4.91
N ALA A 187 12.26 -2.62 4.52
CA ALA A 187 13.25 -3.70 4.65
C ALA A 187 13.71 -3.99 6.10
N ALA A 188 13.21 -3.25 7.11
CA ALA A 188 13.65 -3.40 8.49
C ALA A 188 13.24 -4.73 9.14
N GLU A 189 12.03 -5.23 8.85
CA GLU A 189 11.55 -6.52 9.38
C GLU A 189 10.86 -7.32 8.27
N ARG A 190 11.54 -8.39 7.82
CA ARG A 190 11.06 -9.30 6.79
C ARG A 190 10.54 -10.59 7.43
N ILE A 191 9.33 -10.98 7.08
CA ILE A 191 8.67 -12.22 7.47
C ILE A 191 8.57 -13.12 6.24
N GLU A 192 9.08 -14.35 6.38
CA GLU A 192 8.91 -15.39 5.36
C GLU A 192 7.46 -15.85 5.29
N VAL A 193 6.96 -16.10 4.08
CA VAL A 193 5.53 -16.41 3.83
C VAL A 193 5.04 -17.67 4.54
N THR A 194 5.94 -18.60 4.87
CA THR A 194 5.64 -19.82 5.64
C THR A 194 5.40 -19.52 7.12
N ASN A 195 5.94 -18.43 7.64
CA ASN A 195 5.91 -18.07 9.06
C ASN A 195 4.78 -17.10 9.39
N PHE A 196 4.10 -16.56 8.37
CA PHE A 196 3.02 -15.61 8.57
C PHE A 196 1.68 -16.32 8.66
N ARG A 197 1.01 -16.18 9.81
CA ARG A 197 -0.33 -16.72 10.10
C ARG A 197 -0.44 -18.19 9.73
N ASP A 198 0.40 -19.00 10.34
CA ASP A 198 0.45 -20.45 10.15
C ASP A 198 0.54 -20.86 8.67
N GLY A 199 1.33 -20.12 7.88
CA GLY A 199 1.57 -20.39 6.47
C GLY A 199 0.40 -20.01 5.53
N LEU A 200 -0.50 -19.12 5.94
CA LEU A 200 -1.63 -18.66 5.12
C LEU A 200 -1.18 -18.22 3.72
N ILE A 201 -0.17 -17.34 3.65
CA ILE A 201 0.30 -16.81 2.36
C ILE A 201 1.00 -17.88 1.51
N ALA A 202 1.69 -18.84 2.14
CA ALA A 202 2.28 -19.96 1.42
C ALA A 202 1.20 -20.80 0.70
N ARG A 203 0.10 -21.14 1.38
CA ARG A 203 -1.04 -21.84 0.77
C ARG A 203 -1.68 -21.04 -0.36
N LEU A 204 -1.83 -19.72 -0.20
CA LEU A 204 -2.39 -18.87 -1.26
C LEU A 204 -1.46 -18.80 -2.49
N ASN A 205 -0.14 -18.82 -2.29
CA ASN A 205 0.79 -18.91 -3.41
C ASN A 205 0.63 -20.24 -4.19
N GLU A 206 0.41 -21.36 -3.50
CA GLU A 206 0.15 -22.66 -4.13
C GLU A 206 -1.13 -22.63 -4.98
N ARG A 207 -2.21 -22.07 -4.42
CA ARG A 207 -3.50 -21.87 -5.12
C ARG A 207 -3.37 -20.95 -6.33
N SER A 208 -2.58 -19.87 -6.20
CA SER A 208 -2.27 -18.98 -7.33
C SER A 208 -1.51 -19.73 -8.43
N ALA A 209 -0.50 -20.53 -8.07
CA ALA A 209 0.24 -21.37 -9.01
C ALA A 209 -0.63 -22.41 -9.71
N ALA A 210 -1.67 -22.91 -9.04
CA ALA A 210 -2.68 -23.79 -9.62
C ALA A 210 -3.70 -23.06 -10.54
N GLY A 211 -3.61 -21.73 -10.66
CA GLY A 211 -4.46 -20.93 -11.54
C GLY A 211 -5.80 -20.51 -10.95
N GLU A 212 -6.01 -20.66 -9.63
CA GLU A 212 -7.30 -20.35 -8.99
C GLU A 212 -7.67 -18.86 -9.05
N PHE A 213 -6.69 -17.95 -9.17
CA PHE A 213 -6.90 -16.50 -9.10
C PHE A 213 -6.83 -15.81 -10.47
N VAL A 214 -7.19 -16.52 -11.54
CA VAL A 214 -7.34 -15.93 -12.87
C VAL A 214 -8.75 -15.36 -13.00
N ARG A 215 -8.85 -14.04 -13.20
CA ARG A 215 -10.15 -13.37 -13.40
C ARG A 215 -10.77 -13.76 -14.73
N ALA A 216 -12.10 -13.83 -14.77
CA ALA A 216 -12.83 -13.80 -16.03
C ALA A 216 -12.49 -12.51 -16.81
N ALA A 217 -12.47 -12.61 -18.13
CA ALA A 217 -12.13 -11.52 -19.03
C ALA A 217 -13.15 -10.36 -18.97
#